data_AF-A0A944E4U9-F1
#
_entry.id   AF-A0A944E4U9-F1
#
_cell.length_a   1.000
_cell.length_b   1.000
_cell.length_c   1.000
_cell.angle_alpha   90.00
_cell.angle_beta   90.00
_cell.angle_gamma   90.00
#
_symmetry.space_group_name_H-M   'P 1'
#
loop_
_entity.id
_entity.type
_entity.pdbx_description
1 polymer ?
#
loop_
_entity_poly.entity_id
_entity_poly.type
_entity_poly.pdbx_seq_one_letter_code
_entity_poly.pdbx_strand_id
1 'polypeptide(L)'
;MNKTVVVVPDIQAPKHDQQALDAIISFIADIDPDEVIQIGDACDFEAPGRWSAGTRAEYEGSVEQEAEDLRQSFIIPVREVFDGPFGFHEGNHDLRPRRYLENRAPGLGTSDHFRMENLLRFTEHGVTRLPDFYEVAPDVITTHGHLGRIGLRQDAGATALGAAKRWGRSVVMGHTHRAAAIPWTTGIGSPRTVWGVEVGNVMREDCADYLKGAPGNWQKAFGVLHFSNGHFKPEVVYLDDGNEFVYGGYRYLQEAPDAA
;
A
#
# COMPACT_ATOMS: atom_id res chain seq x y z
N MET A 1 -19.01 16.74 5.18
CA MET A 1 -18.30 15.98 6.23
C MET A 1 -16.82 16.21 6.03
N ASN A 2 -16.09 16.43 7.12
CA ASN A 2 -14.64 16.39 7.08
C ASN A 2 -14.23 14.93 7.29
N LYS A 3 -13.27 14.44 6.50
CA LYS A 3 -12.73 13.08 6.61
C LYS A 3 -11.23 13.13 6.31
N THR A 4 -10.41 12.52 7.15
CA THR A 4 -8.99 12.29 6.92
C THR A 4 -8.73 10.80 6.81
N VAL A 5 -8.00 10.37 5.78
CA VAL A 5 -7.65 8.96 5.58
C VAL A 5 -6.14 8.84 5.45
N VAL A 6 -5.53 7.93 6.21
CA VAL A 6 -4.12 7.57 6.05
C VAL A 6 -4.03 6.36 5.13
N VAL A 7 -3.22 6.48 4.08
CA VAL A 7 -2.99 5.40 3.10
C VAL A 7 -1.56 4.90 3.28
N VAL A 8 -1.44 3.72 3.87
CA VAL A 8 -0.18 2.99 4.04
C VAL A 8 0.19 2.35 2.70
N PRO A 9 1.42 2.56 2.20
CA PRO A 9 1.84 2.13 0.87
C PRO A 9 2.14 0.62 0.82
N ASP A 10 2.72 0.18 -0.29
CA ASP A 10 3.33 -1.14 -0.45
C ASP A 10 4.35 -1.40 0.67
N ILE A 11 4.10 -2.41 1.50
CA ILE A 11 4.97 -2.81 2.63
C ILE A 11 5.93 -3.89 2.14
N GLN A 12 5.40 -4.90 1.45
CA GLN A 12 6.15 -6.08 1.00
C GLN A 12 6.89 -6.78 2.13
N ALA A 13 6.19 -7.00 3.26
CA ALA A 13 6.75 -7.76 4.38
C ALA A 13 7.25 -9.13 3.89
N PRO A 14 8.45 -9.58 4.34
CA PRO A 14 9.29 -9.00 5.39
C PRO A 14 10.41 -8.07 4.88
N LYS A 15 10.31 -7.53 3.65
CA LYS A 15 11.33 -6.68 3.02
C LYS A 15 11.22 -5.21 3.38
N HIS A 16 10.22 -4.83 4.18
CA HIS A 16 10.03 -3.45 4.62
C HIS A 16 11.15 -2.98 5.55
N ASP A 17 11.25 -1.67 5.63
CA ASP A 17 12.00 -0.97 6.64
C ASP A 17 11.11 -0.79 7.88
N GLN A 18 11.44 -1.51 8.96
CA GLN A 18 10.61 -1.49 10.17
C GLN A 18 10.54 -0.10 10.80
N GLN A 19 11.61 0.70 10.73
CA GLN A 19 11.60 2.05 11.30
C GLN A 19 10.66 2.98 10.55
N ALA A 20 10.64 2.88 9.21
CA ALA A 20 9.69 3.62 8.39
C ALA A 20 8.25 3.24 8.71
N LEU A 21 7.98 1.94 8.89
CA LEU A 21 6.66 1.44 9.21
C LEU A 21 6.20 1.89 10.60
N ASP A 22 7.07 1.79 11.61
CA ASP A 22 6.79 2.21 12.98
C ASP A 22 6.51 3.73 13.08
N ALA A 23 7.26 4.54 12.33
CA ALA A 23 7.03 5.98 12.26
C ALA A 23 5.64 6.31 11.67
N ILE A 24 5.19 5.55 10.66
CA ILE A 24 3.83 5.67 10.11
C ILE A 24 2.78 5.23 11.13
N ILE A 25 3.03 4.16 11.90
CA ILE A 25 2.10 3.70 12.95
C ILE A 25 1.95 4.76 14.05
N SER A 26 3.06 5.35 14.48
CA SER A 26 3.05 6.46 15.46
C SER A 26 2.32 7.68 14.92
N PHE A 27 2.47 7.98 13.63
CA PHE A 27 1.69 9.03 12.97
C PHE A 27 0.19 8.75 12.92
N ILE A 28 -0.21 7.49 12.69
CA ILE A 28 -1.63 7.08 12.76
C ILE A 28 -2.18 7.33 14.16
N ALA A 29 -1.41 6.98 15.21
CA ALA A 29 -1.79 7.21 16.60
C ALA A 29 -2.02 8.71 16.91
N ASP A 30 -1.13 9.57 16.41
CA ASP A 30 -1.18 11.00 16.69
C ASP A 30 -2.29 11.74 15.92
N ILE A 31 -2.53 11.36 14.66
CA ILE A 31 -3.49 12.04 13.80
C ILE A 31 -4.91 11.53 14.01
N ASP A 32 -5.09 10.32 14.54
CA ASP A 32 -6.39 9.67 14.76
C ASP A 32 -7.32 9.82 13.53
N PRO A 33 -6.93 9.24 12.37
CA PRO A 33 -7.66 9.45 11.13
C PRO A 33 -9.05 8.80 11.16
N ASP A 34 -9.95 9.20 10.27
CA ASP A 34 -11.27 8.56 10.15
C ASP A 34 -11.20 7.14 9.54
N GLU A 35 -10.11 6.82 8.83
CA GLU A 35 -9.89 5.52 8.21
C GLU A 35 -8.39 5.32 7.90
N VAL A 36 -7.92 4.08 8.03
CA VAL A 36 -6.60 3.63 7.56
C VAL A 36 -6.80 2.66 6.41
N ILE A 37 -6.06 2.84 5.33
CA ILE A 37 -6.08 1.96 4.16
C ILE A 37 -4.66 1.46 3.89
N GLN A 38 -4.44 0.14 3.90
CA GLN A 38 -3.26 -0.46 3.29
C GLN A 38 -3.57 -0.69 1.79
N ILE A 39 -2.75 -0.14 0.90
CA ILE A 39 -3.05 -0.02 -0.54
C ILE A 39 -2.72 -1.27 -1.37
N GLY A 40 -2.45 -2.41 -0.75
CA GLY A 40 -2.03 -3.67 -1.38
C GLY A 40 -0.51 -3.85 -1.39
N ASP A 41 -0.08 -5.06 -1.75
CA ASP A 41 1.29 -5.57 -1.61
C ASP A 41 1.78 -5.41 -0.17
N ALA A 42 0.96 -5.88 0.77
CA ALA A 42 1.31 -5.87 2.19
C ALA A 42 2.35 -6.95 2.50
N CYS A 43 2.19 -8.14 1.93
CA CYS A 43 3.21 -9.21 1.93
C CYS A 43 3.89 -9.30 0.56
N ASP A 44 5.15 -9.72 0.53
CA ASP A 44 5.85 -9.99 -0.75
C ASP A 44 5.45 -11.34 -1.35
N PHE A 45 5.40 -12.40 -0.53
CA PHE A 45 5.15 -13.78 -0.96
C PHE A 45 6.02 -14.16 -2.16
N GLU A 46 7.33 -14.13 -1.97
CA GLU A 46 8.32 -14.36 -3.04
C GLU A 46 8.28 -15.80 -3.56
N ALA A 47 8.20 -16.80 -2.67
CA ALA A 47 8.20 -18.22 -3.04
C ALA A 47 7.13 -18.56 -4.11
N PRO A 48 5.84 -18.22 -3.94
CA PRO A 48 4.82 -18.43 -4.98
C PRO A 48 4.86 -17.40 -6.13
N GLY A 49 5.93 -16.62 -6.24
CA GLY A 49 6.12 -15.58 -7.24
C GLY A 49 6.68 -16.07 -8.58
N ARG A 50 6.45 -15.27 -9.64
CA ARG A 50 6.92 -15.58 -11.01
C ARG A 50 8.45 -15.68 -11.13
N TRP A 51 9.18 -14.96 -10.29
CA TRP A 51 10.64 -14.88 -10.35
C TRP A 51 11.31 -16.09 -9.69
N SER A 52 10.62 -16.72 -8.74
CA SER A 52 11.08 -17.91 -8.02
C SER A 52 10.77 -19.20 -8.78
N ALA A 53 9.83 -19.16 -9.73
CA ALA A 53 9.35 -20.33 -10.47
C ALA A 53 10.48 -21.14 -11.13
N GLY A 54 10.53 -22.44 -10.85
CA GLY A 54 11.53 -23.38 -11.32
C GLY A 54 12.85 -23.36 -10.55
N THR A 55 12.97 -22.54 -9.51
CA THR A 55 14.16 -22.46 -8.65
C THR A 55 13.91 -23.12 -7.30
N ARG A 56 14.95 -23.22 -6.46
CA ARG A 56 14.80 -23.70 -5.07
C ARG A 56 13.86 -22.80 -4.25
N ALA A 57 13.86 -21.50 -4.51
CA ALA A 57 13.06 -20.52 -3.77
C ALA A 57 11.55 -20.76 -3.90
N GLU A 58 11.09 -21.35 -5.01
CA GLU A 58 9.66 -21.71 -5.20
C GLU A 58 9.14 -22.66 -4.10
N TYR A 59 10.03 -23.45 -3.48
CA TYR A 59 9.66 -24.52 -2.55
C TYR A 59 10.02 -24.22 -1.09
N GLU A 60 10.36 -22.97 -0.76
CA GLU A 60 10.79 -22.59 0.60
C GLU A 60 9.67 -22.66 1.65
N GLY A 61 8.40 -22.55 1.23
CA GLY A 61 7.25 -22.70 2.14
C GLY A 61 7.06 -21.54 3.12
N SER A 62 7.49 -20.32 2.75
CA SER A 62 7.52 -19.14 3.63
C SER A 62 6.17 -18.43 3.85
N VAL A 63 5.13 -18.74 3.06
CA VAL A 63 3.87 -17.98 2.99
C VAL A 63 3.23 -17.72 4.36
N GLU A 64 3.09 -18.75 5.21
CA GLU A 64 2.43 -18.58 6.51
C GLU A 64 3.29 -17.76 7.49
N GLN A 65 4.61 -17.91 7.41
CA GLN A 65 5.53 -17.13 8.24
C GLN A 65 5.52 -15.65 7.83
N GLU A 66 5.58 -15.34 6.53
CA GLU A 66 5.50 -13.96 6.05
C GLU A 66 4.16 -13.28 6.44
N ALA A 67 3.06 -14.04 6.45
CA ALA A 67 1.76 -13.57 6.91
C ALA A 67 1.71 -13.34 8.43
N GLU A 68 2.38 -14.18 9.23
CA GLU A 68 2.57 -13.94 10.67
C GLU A 68 3.42 -12.69 10.91
N ASP A 69 4.54 -12.55 10.20
CA ASP A 69 5.46 -11.43 10.36
C ASP A 69 4.75 -10.10 10.06
N LEU A 70 3.95 -10.01 8.99
CA LEU A 70 3.14 -8.82 8.71
C LEU A 70 2.12 -8.55 9.82
N ARG A 71 1.47 -9.59 10.37
CA ARG A 71 0.52 -9.40 11.47
C ARG A 71 1.20 -8.80 12.71
N GLN A 72 2.36 -9.32 13.08
CA GLN A 72 3.11 -8.86 14.25
C GLN A 72 3.73 -7.48 14.06
N SER A 73 4.24 -7.18 12.86
CA SER A 73 4.94 -5.93 12.58
C SER A 73 4.04 -4.77 12.15
N PHE A 74 2.79 -5.04 11.75
CA PHE A 74 1.89 -4.00 11.22
C PHE A 74 0.47 -4.08 11.78
N ILE A 75 -0.24 -5.19 11.55
CA ILE A 75 -1.70 -5.24 11.83
C ILE A 75 -1.98 -5.09 13.33
N ILE A 76 -1.24 -5.82 14.17
CA ILE A 76 -1.39 -5.75 15.62
C ILE A 76 -0.98 -4.35 16.14
N PRO A 77 0.22 -3.82 15.80
CA PRO A 77 0.61 -2.46 16.20
C PRO A 77 -0.37 -1.36 15.79
N VAL A 78 -0.91 -1.39 14.55
CA VAL A 78 -1.94 -0.42 14.14
C VAL A 78 -3.18 -0.57 15.01
N ARG A 79 -3.61 -1.79 15.33
CA ARG A 79 -4.77 -2.01 16.19
C ARG A 79 -4.56 -1.64 17.65
N GLU A 80 -3.31 -1.60 18.13
CA GLU A 80 -3.01 -1.09 19.48
C GLU A 80 -3.19 0.43 19.59
N VAL A 81 -3.08 1.16 18.46
CA VAL A 81 -3.15 2.63 18.44
C VAL A 81 -4.39 3.18 17.70
N PHE A 82 -5.11 2.35 16.97
CA PHE A 82 -6.23 2.77 16.12
C PHE A 82 -7.40 1.77 16.07
N ASP A 83 -8.54 2.22 16.61
CA ASP A 83 -9.79 1.43 16.71
C ASP A 83 -10.75 1.64 15.52
N GLY A 84 -10.45 2.55 14.60
CA GLY A 84 -11.35 2.91 13.52
C GLY A 84 -11.37 1.94 12.32
N PRO A 85 -12.04 2.32 11.21
CA PRO A 85 -12.06 1.55 9.97
C PRO A 85 -10.65 1.31 9.42
N PHE A 86 -10.27 0.03 9.29
CA PHE A 86 -8.98 -0.39 8.75
C PHE A 86 -9.20 -1.35 7.58
N GLY A 87 -8.84 -0.90 6.38
CA GLY A 87 -9.08 -1.61 5.13
C GLY A 87 -7.80 -2.01 4.41
N PHE A 88 -7.82 -3.14 3.70
CA PHE A 88 -6.73 -3.59 2.84
C PHE A 88 -7.24 -3.77 1.41
N HIS A 89 -6.54 -3.19 0.44
CA HIS A 89 -6.62 -3.65 -0.95
C HIS A 89 -5.79 -4.94 -1.11
N GLU A 90 -6.23 -5.87 -1.98
CA GLU A 90 -5.39 -7.00 -2.39
C GLU A 90 -4.47 -6.53 -3.53
N GLY A 91 -3.16 -6.61 -3.32
CA GLY A 91 -2.16 -6.35 -4.34
C GLY A 91 -1.82 -7.57 -5.19
N ASN A 92 -0.92 -7.39 -6.17
CA ASN A 92 -0.50 -8.50 -7.02
C ASN A 92 0.47 -9.47 -6.33
N HIS A 93 1.06 -9.08 -5.21
CA HIS A 93 1.83 -9.96 -4.34
C HIS A 93 0.89 -10.75 -3.41
N ASP A 94 -0.08 -10.09 -2.81
CA ASP A 94 -1.01 -10.71 -1.85
C ASP A 94 -1.83 -11.85 -2.47
N LEU A 95 -2.14 -11.78 -3.77
CA LEU A 95 -2.87 -12.83 -4.49
C LEU A 95 -2.02 -14.07 -4.84
N ARG A 96 -0.68 -14.00 -4.72
CA ARG A 96 0.23 -15.07 -5.19
C ARG A 96 -0.04 -16.42 -4.51
N PRO A 97 -0.20 -16.54 -3.18
CA PRO A 97 -0.44 -17.84 -2.55
C PRO A 97 -1.67 -18.55 -3.09
N ARG A 98 -2.80 -17.85 -3.18
CA ARG A 98 -4.04 -18.39 -3.74
C ARG A 98 -3.89 -18.77 -5.22
N ARG A 99 -3.31 -17.89 -6.04
CA ARG A 99 -3.08 -18.19 -7.47
C ARG A 99 -2.14 -19.36 -7.68
N TYR A 100 -1.11 -19.48 -6.85
CA TYR A 100 -0.17 -20.58 -6.91
C TYR A 100 -0.87 -21.92 -6.63
N LEU A 101 -1.71 -21.98 -5.59
CA LEU A 101 -2.54 -23.15 -5.30
C LEU A 101 -3.48 -23.49 -6.46
N GLU A 102 -4.24 -22.51 -6.97
CA GLU A 102 -5.15 -22.67 -8.11
C GLU A 102 -4.44 -23.26 -9.33
N ASN A 103 -3.23 -22.79 -9.63
CA ASN A 103 -2.49 -23.16 -10.84
C ASN A 103 -1.72 -24.49 -10.71
N ARG A 104 -1.13 -24.77 -9.54
CA ARG A 104 -0.24 -25.92 -9.33
C ARG A 104 -0.96 -27.14 -8.75
N ALA A 105 -2.03 -26.92 -7.98
CA ALA A 105 -2.82 -27.99 -7.38
C ALA A 105 -4.33 -27.62 -7.42
N PRO A 106 -4.94 -27.51 -8.62
CA PRO A 106 -6.32 -27.05 -8.79
C PRO A 106 -7.36 -27.87 -8.00
N GLY A 107 -7.09 -29.16 -7.74
CA GLY A 107 -7.95 -30.01 -6.90
C GLY A 107 -8.03 -29.56 -5.43
N LEU A 108 -7.07 -28.74 -4.97
CA LEU A 108 -7.06 -28.10 -3.65
C LEU A 108 -7.46 -26.62 -3.73
N GLY A 109 -7.66 -26.07 -4.93
CA GLY A 109 -7.94 -24.64 -5.16
C GLY A 109 -9.29 -24.15 -4.64
N THR A 110 -10.12 -25.03 -4.09
CA THR A 110 -11.33 -24.66 -3.34
C THR A 110 -11.02 -24.19 -1.91
N SER A 111 -9.77 -24.32 -1.45
CA SER A 111 -9.37 -23.84 -0.13
C SER A 111 -9.35 -22.32 -0.07
N ASP A 112 -10.06 -21.78 0.91
CA ASP A 112 -10.04 -20.35 1.19
C ASP A 112 -8.85 -19.93 2.08
N HIS A 113 -8.09 -20.90 2.61
CA HIS A 113 -6.97 -20.66 3.54
C HIS A 113 -5.97 -19.61 3.03
N PHE A 114 -5.60 -19.70 1.75
CA PHE A 114 -4.58 -18.84 1.14
C PHE A 114 -5.12 -17.52 0.59
N ARG A 115 -6.37 -17.17 0.88
CA ARG A 115 -6.88 -15.82 0.64
C ARG A 115 -6.25 -14.87 1.66
N MET A 116 -5.87 -13.66 1.22
CA MET A 116 -5.22 -12.65 2.05
C MET A 116 -5.97 -12.44 3.38
N GLU A 117 -7.30 -12.30 3.32
CA GLU A 117 -8.13 -12.08 4.50
C GLU A 117 -8.05 -13.20 5.56
N ASN A 118 -7.77 -14.43 5.14
CA ASN A 118 -7.64 -15.59 6.02
C ASN A 118 -6.22 -15.76 6.52
N LEU A 119 -5.20 -15.62 5.64
CA LEU A 119 -3.79 -15.64 6.03
C LEU A 119 -3.46 -14.56 7.07
N LEU A 120 -4.00 -13.35 6.86
CA LEU A 120 -3.80 -12.19 7.73
C LEU A 120 -4.86 -12.06 8.83
N ARG A 121 -5.75 -13.05 8.96
CA ARG A 121 -6.74 -13.15 10.04
C ARG A 121 -7.58 -11.89 10.23
N PHE A 122 -8.09 -11.34 9.13
CA PHE A 122 -8.82 -10.06 9.13
C PHE A 122 -9.98 -10.03 10.12
N THR A 123 -10.73 -11.13 10.26
CA THR A 123 -11.82 -11.25 11.24
C THR A 123 -11.34 -11.08 12.68
N GLU A 124 -10.18 -11.64 13.04
CA GLU A 124 -9.61 -11.55 14.40
C GLU A 124 -9.18 -10.11 14.73
N HIS A 125 -8.71 -9.37 13.72
CA HIS A 125 -8.20 -8.01 13.87
C HIS A 125 -9.19 -6.92 13.44
N GLY A 126 -10.45 -7.28 13.14
CA GLY A 126 -11.47 -6.33 12.68
C GLY A 126 -11.09 -5.60 11.38
N VAL A 127 -10.26 -6.19 10.52
CA VAL A 127 -9.81 -5.62 9.25
C VAL A 127 -10.81 -5.96 8.15
N THR A 128 -10.99 -5.05 7.19
CA THR A 128 -11.87 -5.29 6.03
C THR A 128 -11.06 -5.41 4.75
N ARG A 129 -11.32 -6.45 3.95
CA ARG A 129 -10.85 -6.48 2.57
C ARG A 129 -11.67 -5.49 1.73
N LEU A 130 -11.00 -4.49 1.17
CA LEU A 130 -11.63 -3.48 0.33
C LEU A 130 -11.89 -4.02 -1.09
N PRO A 131 -12.90 -3.49 -1.80
CA PRO A 131 -13.08 -3.77 -3.23
C PRO A 131 -11.89 -3.29 -4.06
N ASP A 132 -11.61 -3.96 -5.18
CA ASP A 132 -10.52 -3.62 -6.12
C ASP A 132 -10.48 -2.13 -6.52
N PHE A 133 -11.64 -1.48 -6.57
CA PHE A 133 -11.81 -0.04 -6.78
C PHE A 133 -12.72 0.50 -5.67
N TYR A 134 -12.13 0.91 -4.56
CA TYR A 134 -12.87 1.38 -3.39
C TYR A 134 -13.13 2.88 -3.49
N GLU A 135 -14.40 3.28 -3.52
CA GLU A 135 -14.81 4.68 -3.49
C GLU A 135 -14.75 5.22 -2.05
N VAL A 136 -13.58 5.76 -1.69
CA VAL A 136 -13.32 6.30 -0.34
C VAL A 136 -14.10 7.60 -0.07
N ALA A 137 -14.45 8.32 -1.14
CA ALA A 137 -15.29 9.51 -1.15
C ALA A 137 -15.85 9.73 -2.58
N PRO A 138 -16.89 10.58 -2.76
CA PRO A 138 -17.42 10.87 -4.09
C PRO A 138 -16.33 11.28 -5.08
N ASP A 139 -16.25 10.56 -6.21
CA ASP A 139 -15.27 10.75 -7.28
C ASP A 139 -13.79 10.56 -6.91
N VAL A 140 -13.51 9.94 -5.77
CA VAL A 140 -12.15 9.56 -5.36
C VAL A 140 -12.11 8.08 -5.05
N ILE A 141 -11.26 7.36 -5.77
CA ILE A 141 -11.07 5.93 -5.57
C ILE A 141 -9.67 5.61 -5.08
N THR A 142 -9.58 4.56 -4.27
CA THR A 142 -8.33 3.89 -3.92
C THR A 142 -8.30 2.52 -4.62
N THR A 143 -7.12 2.10 -5.05
CA THR A 143 -6.87 0.78 -5.67
C THR A 143 -5.39 0.47 -5.56
N HIS A 144 -5.00 -0.81 -5.52
CA HIS A 144 -3.56 -1.12 -5.60
C HIS A 144 -2.93 -0.65 -6.91
N GLY A 145 -3.63 -0.85 -8.02
CA GLY A 145 -3.24 -0.32 -9.34
C GLY A 145 -2.72 -1.36 -10.35
N HIS A 146 -2.66 -2.64 -9.97
CA HIS A 146 -2.35 -3.75 -10.87
C HIS A 146 -3.55 -4.18 -11.77
N LEU A 147 -4.77 -3.71 -11.43
CA LEU A 147 -6.02 -4.02 -12.12
C LEU A 147 -6.48 -2.88 -13.04
N GLY A 148 -7.63 -3.04 -13.70
CA GLY A 148 -8.26 -1.97 -14.48
C GLY A 148 -7.56 -1.62 -15.81
N ARG A 149 -6.51 -2.36 -16.16
CA ARG A 149 -5.63 -2.06 -17.31
C ARG A 149 -5.05 -0.66 -17.20
N ILE A 150 -4.59 -0.28 -16.01
CA ILE A 150 -3.85 0.95 -15.80
C ILE A 150 -2.49 0.82 -16.52
N GLY A 151 -2.17 1.78 -17.38
CA GLY A 151 -0.91 1.78 -18.12
C GLY A 151 0.20 2.40 -17.27
N LEU A 152 1.21 1.59 -16.91
CA LEU A 152 2.37 2.04 -16.15
C LEU A 152 3.13 3.14 -16.91
N ARG A 153 3.46 4.20 -16.18
CA ARG A 153 4.34 5.28 -16.69
C ARG A 153 5.68 5.23 -15.96
N GLN A 154 6.64 6.05 -16.36
CA GLN A 154 7.96 6.13 -15.70
C GLN A 154 8.03 7.24 -14.65
N ASP A 155 7.30 8.34 -14.88
CA ASP A 155 7.24 9.49 -13.98
C ASP A 155 6.29 9.23 -12.80
N ALA A 156 6.70 9.66 -11.60
CA ALA A 156 5.89 9.54 -10.39
C ALA A 156 4.56 10.29 -10.52
N GLY A 157 3.49 9.73 -9.96
CA GLY A 157 2.11 10.19 -10.05
C GLY A 157 1.45 9.99 -11.43
N ALA A 158 2.22 9.77 -12.49
CA ALA A 158 1.71 9.81 -13.85
C ALA A 158 0.87 8.56 -14.21
N THR A 159 1.14 7.40 -13.61
CA THR A 159 0.34 6.18 -13.79
C THR A 159 -1.08 6.39 -13.25
N ALA A 160 -1.17 6.79 -11.98
CA ALA A 160 -2.42 7.13 -11.32
C ALA A 160 -3.14 8.24 -12.08
N LEU A 161 -2.42 9.27 -12.54
CA LEU A 161 -3.02 10.36 -13.32
C LEU A 161 -3.58 9.89 -14.66
N GLY A 162 -2.90 8.94 -15.31
CA GLY A 162 -3.40 8.31 -16.54
C GLY A 162 -4.75 7.61 -16.31
N ALA A 163 -4.88 6.88 -15.21
CA ALA A 163 -6.14 6.26 -14.80
C ALA A 163 -7.20 7.32 -14.45
N ALA A 164 -6.82 8.36 -13.69
CA ALA A 164 -7.71 9.43 -13.28
C ALA A 164 -8.32 10.18 -14.47
N LYS A 165 -7.50 10.49 -15.47
CA LYS A 165 -7.96 11.09 -16.74
C LYS A 165 -8.93 10.19 -17.49
N ARG A 166 -8.64 8.90 -17.57
CA ARG A 166 -9.44 7.91 -18.32
C ARG A 166 -10.79 7.65 -17.65
N TRP A 167 -10.82 7.59 -16.32
CA TRP A 167 -12.02 7.25 -15.56
C TRP A 167 -12.81 8.47 -15.10
N GLY A 168 -12.23 9.66 -15.23
CA GLY A 168 -12.85 10.89 -14.77
C GLY A 168 -13.07 10.87 -13.25
N ARG A 169 -12.16 10.27 -12.49
CA ARG A 169 -12.17 10.23 -11.02
C ARG A 169 -10.77 10.46 -10.52
N SER A 170 -10.59 10.98 -9.31
CA SER A 170 -9.27 10.96 -8.69
C SER A 170 -8.91 9.53 -8.30
N VAL A 171 -7.65 9.16 -8.50
CA VAL A 171 -7.14 7.80 -8.27
C VAL A 171 -5.96 7.88 -7.32
N VAL A 172 -6.04 7.15 -6.22
CA VAL A 172 -4.95 6.93 -5.25
C VAL A 172 -4.54 5.46 -5.34
N MET A 173 -3.24 5.21 -5.53
CA MET A 173 -2.73 3.85 -5.73
C MET A 173 -1.29 3.62 -5.26
N GLY A 174 -0.94 2.36 -5.09
CA GLY A 174 0.42 1.86 -4.81
C GLY A 174 1.07 1.28 -6.07
N HIS A 175 1.55 0.03 -5.99
CA HIS A 175 2.02 -0.86 -7.07
C HIS A 175 3.31 -0.44 -7.79
N THR A 176 3.53 0.87 -7.91
CA THR A 176 4.62 1.44 -8.69
C THR A 176 5.82 1.82 -7.85
N HIS A 177 5.67 1.75 -6.52
CA HIS A 177 6.64 2.18 -5.50
C HIS A 177 7.04 3.66 -5.59
N ARG A 178 6.41 4.42 -6.49
CA ARG A 178 6.61 5.85 -6.68
C ARG A 178 5.66 6.64 -5.83
N ALA A 179 6.04 7.88 -5.55
CA ALA A 179 5.25 8.78 -4.75
C ALA A 179 5.12 10.14 -5.43
N ALA A 180 3.87 10.58 -5.68
CA ALA A 180 3.53 11.94 -6.08
C ALA A 180 2.01 12.13 -6.16
N ALA A 181 1.53 13.35 -5.92
CA ALA A 181 0.17 13.78 -6.19
C ALA A 181 0.16 14.83 -7.31
N ILE A 182 -0.49 14.53 -8.44
CA ILE A 182 -0.53 15.41 -9.61
C ILE A 182 -1.97 15.81 -9.92
N PRO A 183 -2.32 17.12 -9.89
CA PRO A 183 -3.63 17.59 -10.30
C PRO A 183 -3.73 17.66 -11.82
N TRP A 184 -4.95 17.49 -12.32
CA TRP A 184 -5.27 17.74 -13.71
C TRP A 184 -6.65 18.38 -13.84
N THR A 185 -6.67 19.60 -14.34
CA THR A 185 -7.89 20.39 -14.53
C THR A 185 -8.30 20.41 -16.00
N THR A 186 -9.58 20.15 -16.27
CA THR A 186 -10.19 20.29 -17.61
C THR A 186 -11.47 21.10 -17.53
N GLY A 187 -11.98 21.56 -18.67
CA GLY A 187 -13.24 22.28 -18.76
C GLY A 187 -13.05 23.80 -18.83
N ILE A 188 -13.69 24.42 -19.82
CA ILE A 188 -13.76 25.88 -19.98
C ILE A 188 -15.08 26.34 -19.36
N GLY A 189 -15.04 27.32 -18.45
CA GLY A 189 -16.22 27.88 -17.77
C GLY A 189 -16.74 27.04 -16.58
N SER A 190 -16.55 25.72 -16.60
CA SER A 190 -16.81 24.82 -15.46
C SER A 190 -15.61 23.88 -15.26
N PRO A 191 -14.50 24.37 -14.68
CA PRO A 191 -13.30 23.57 -14.51
C PRO A 191 -13.53 22.43 -13.51
N ARG A 192 -13.05 21.23 -13.85
CA ARG A 192 -13.04 20.06 -12.98
C ARG A 192 -11.62 19.56 -12.82
N THR A 193 -11.18 19.37 -11.58
CA THR A 193 -9.86 18.83 -11.25
C THR A 193 -10.00 17.40 -10.77
N VAL A 194 -9.17 16.51 -11.31
CA VAL A 194 -8.93 15.17 -10.76
C VAL A 194 -7.47 15.04 -10.37
N TRP A 195 -7.17 14.13 -9.45
CA TRP A 195 -5.81 13.84 -9.00
C TRP A 195 -5.39 12.44 -9.36
N GLY A 196 -4.14 12.29 -9.80
CA GLY A 196 -3.42 11.02 -9.75
C GLY A 196 -2.47 11.03 -8.57
N VAL A 197 -2.60 10.06 -7.68
CA VAL A 197 -1.78 9.92 -6.48
C VAL A 197 -1.14 8.53 -6.48
N GLU A 198 0.18 8.48 -6.55
CA GLU A 198 0.97 7.28 -6.20
C GLU A 198 1.53 7.52 -4.78
N VAL A 199 1.42 6.53 -3.87
CA VAL A 199 1.70 6.73 -2.44
C VAL A 199 3.07 6.24 -1.95
N GLY A 200 3.92 5.70 -2.83
CA GLY A 200 5.27 5.25 -2.47
C GLY A 200 5.34 3.78 -2.07
N ASN A 201 6.32 3.47 -1.22
CA ASN A 201 6.55 2.16 -0.60
C ASN A 201 7.27 2.37 0.76
N VAL A 202 7.42 1.31 1.54
CA VAL A 202 8.34 1.29 2.71
C VAL A 202 9.34 0.13 2.62
N MET A 203 9.62 -0.36 1.42
CA MET A 203 10.59 -1.43 1.18
C MET A 203 12.02 -0.95 1.45
N ARG A 204 12.89 -1.84 1.92
CA ARG A 204 14.34 -1.60 1.88
C ARG A 204 14.85 -1.82 0.46
N GLU A 205 15.54 -0.83 -0.10
CA GLU A 205 16.03 -0.87 -1.49
C GLU A 205 17.06 -1.99 -1.74
N ASP A 206 17.80 -2.38 -0.69
CA ASP A 206 18.78 -3.47 -0.75
C ASP A 206 18.13 -4.86 -0.96
N CYS A 207 16.83 -4.99 -0.71
CA CYS A 207 16.07 -6.22 -0.94
C CYS A 207 15.50 -6.32 -2.37
N ALA A 208 15.76 -5.33 -3.23
CA ALA A 208 15.29 -5.30 -4.62
C ALA A 208 16.29 -5.94 -5.59
N ASP A 209 16.68 -7.20 -5.34
CA ASP A 209 17.70 -7.94 -6.11
C ASP A 209 17.44 -7.96 -7.62
N TYR A 210 16.17 -7.89 -8.02
CA TYR A 210 15.76 -7.89 -9.43
C TYR A 210 16.20 -6.63 -10.21
N LEU A 211 16.55 -5.54 -9.52
CA LEU A 211 17.12 -4.35 -10.15
C LEU A 211 18.58 -4.52 -10.55
N LYS A 212 19.24 -5.61 -10.15
CA LYS A 212 20.63 -5.96 -10.53
C LYS A 212 21.61 -4.80 -10.30
N GLY A 213 21.43 -4.08 -9.19
CA GLY A 213 22.30 -2.98 -8.76
C GLY A 213 22.00 -1.60 -9.37
N ALA A 214 20.94 -1.44 -10.18
CA ALA A 214 20.45 -0.13 -10.58
C ALA A 214 19.41 0.41 -9.58
N PRO A 215 19.34 1.73 -9.33
CA PRO A 215 18.27 2.28 -8.50
C PRO A 215 16.93 2.27 -9.25
N GLY A 216 15.85 1.99 -8.53
CA GLY A 216 14.50 2.25 -8.99
C GLY A 216 14.19 3.76 -8.93
N ASN A 217 13.31 4.26 -9.78
CA ASN A 217 12.67 5.55 -9.53
C ASN A 217 11.60 5.35 -8.46
N TRP A 218 12.00 5.13 -7.20
CA TRP A 218 11.10 4.85 -6.08
C TRP A 218 11.29 5.85 -4.95
N GLN A 219 10.27 6.01 -4.13
CA GLN A 219 10.28 6.94 -3.01
C GLN A 219 9.63 6.28 -1.80
N LYS A 220 10.32 6.32 -0.65
CA LYS A 220 9.69 5.99 0.62
C LYS A 220 8.71 7.10 0.98
N ALA A 221 7.42 6.77 1.04
CA ALA A 221 6.36 7.73 1.29
C ALA A 221 5.06 7.03 1.69
N PHE A 222 4.09 7.80 2.15
CA PHE A 222 2.70 7.36 2.35
C PHE A 222 1.71 8.48 2.00
N GLY A 223 0.42 8.16 1.96
CA GLY A 223 -0.63 9.11 1.60
C GLY A 223 -1.43 9.62 2.80
N VAL A 224 -1.80 10.91 2.77
CA VAL A 224 -2.83 11.49 3.66
C VAL A 224 -3.88 12.16 2.79
N LEU A 225 -5.13 11.72 2.89
CA LEU A 225 -6.23 12.20 2.06
C LEU A 225 -7.18 13.05 2.91
N HIS A 226 -7.35 14.31 2.54
CA HIS A 226 -8.29 15.21 3.21
C HIS A 226 -9.51 15.45 2.34
N PHE A 227 -10.68 15.23 2.94
CA PHE A 227 -11.98 15.55 2.37
C PHE A 227 -12.65 16.59 3.24
N SER A 228 -13.03 17.74 2.68
CA SER A 228 -13.77 18.77 3.41
C SER A 228 -14.69 19.54 2.47
N ASN A 229 -15.98 19.61 2.80
CA ASN A 229 -16.97 20.39 2.03
C ASN A 229 -16.97 20.11 0.52
N GLY A 230 -16.79 18.84 0.13
CA GLY A 230 -16.73 18.44 -1.29
C GLY A 230 -15.38 18.69 -1.97
N HIS A 231 -14.39 19.23 -1.26
CA HIS A 231 -13.02 19.34 -1.72
C HIS A 231 -12.22 18.11 -1.33
N PHE A 232 -11.39 17.66 -2.27
CA PHE A 232 -10.39 16.61 -2.07
C PHE A 232 -8.99 17.22 -2.19
N LYS A 233 -8.18 17.04 -1.15
CA LYS A 233 -6.77 17.45 -1.10
C LYS A 233 -5.93 16.23 -0.71
N PRO A 234 -5.21 15.59 -1.64
CA PRO A 234 -4.22 14.58 -1.31
C PRO A 234 -2.90 15.23 -0.88
N GLU A 235 -2.25 14.61 0.09
CA GLU A 235 -0.87 14.89 0.49
C GLU A 235 -0.08 13.58 0.42
N VAL A 236 1.15 13.68 -0.08
CA VAL A 236 2.12 12.57 -0.10
C VAL A 236 3.23 12.98 0.84
N VAL A 237 3.44 12.20 1.89
CA VAL A 237 4.43 12.46 2.93
C VAL A 237 5.63 11.58 2.63
N TYR A 238 6.75 12.21 2.31
CA TYR A 238 8.00 11.52 1.99
C TYR A 238 8.80 11.29 3.26
N LEU A 239 9.41 10.10 3.35
CA LEU A 239 10.40 9.78 4.35
C LEU A 239 11.79 10.10 3.78
N ASP A 240 12.69 10.58 4.63
CA ASP A 240 14.09 10.76 4.29
C ASP A 240 14.90 9.46 4.44
N ASP A 241 16.21 9.54 4.16
CA ASP A 241 17.13 8.39 4.25
C ASP A 241 17.22 7.79 5.66
N GLY A 242 16.85 8.56 6.69
CA GLY A 242 16.77 8.12 8.09
C GLY A 242 15.43 7.50 8.48
N ASN A 243 14.52 7.29 7.52
CA ASN A 243 13.15 6.86 7.74
C ASN A 243 12.32 7.85 8.58
N GLU A 244 12.65 9.13 8.49
CA GLU A 244 11.97 10.18 9.23
C GLU A 244 11.14 11.07 8.31
N PHE A 245 10.13 11.74 8.87
CA PHE A 245 9.36 12.74 8.13
C PHE A 245 8.84 13.84 9.04
N VAL A 246 8.43 14.96 8.43
CA VAL A 246 7.79 16.06 9.13
C VAL A 246 6.37 16.23 8.61
N TYR A 247 5.42 16.28 9.53
CA TYR A 247 4.02 16.58 9.23
C TYR A 247 3.45 17.58 10.22
N GLY A 248 2.81 18.65 9.72
CA GLY A 248 2.23 19.68 10.58
C GLY A 248 3.23 20.40 11.52
N GLY A 249 4.53 20.32 11.25
CA GLY A 249 5.59 20.86 12.11
C GLY A 249 6.14 19.89 13.17
N TYR A 250 5.60 18.67 13.26
CA TYR A 250 6.09 17.60 14.14
C TYR A 250 6.98 16.64 13.34
N ARG A 251 8.08 16.20 13.94
CA ARG A 251 8.99 15.20 13.37
C ARG A 251 8.61 13.83 13.88
N TYR A 252 8.50 12.88 12.96
CA TYR A 252 8.23 11.47 13.22
C TYR A 252 9.49 10.68 12.91
N LEU A 253 9.98 9.92 13.89
CA LEU A 253 11.13 9.02 13.78
C LEU A 253 10.98 7.88 14.78
N GLN A 254 11.59 6.74 14.50
CA GLN A 254 11.81 5.66 15.45
C GLN A 254 13.32 5.64 15.76
N GLU A 255 13.74 5.89 17.00
CA GLU A 255 15.14 5.70 17.37
C GLU A 255 15.48 4.21 17.22
N ALA A 256 16.61 3.90 16.57
CA ALA A 256 17.09 2.52 16.50
C ALA A 256 17.20 1.99 17.94
N PRO A 257 16.70 0.78 18.27
CA PRO A 257 16.92 0.22 19.58
C PRO A 257 18.44 0.21 19.81
N ASP A 258 18.88 0.82 20.91
CA ASP A 258 20.28 0.86 21.31
C ASP A 258 20.86 -0.54 21.11
N ALA A 259 21.92 -0.63 20.29
CA ALA A 259 22.61 -1.88 20.06
C ALA A 259 23.19 -2.36 21.41
N ALA A 260 22.45 -3.23 22.09
CA ALA A 260 22.85 -3.90 23.32
C ALA A 260 23.85 -5.02 23.05
#